data_AF-A0A6A5JW03-F1
#
_entry.id   AF-A0A6A5JW03-F1
#
_cell.length_a   1.000
_cell.length_b   1.000
_cell.length_c   1.000
_cell.angle_alpha   90.00
_cell.angle_beta   90.00
_cell.angle_gamma   90.00
#
_symmetry.space_group_name_H-M   'P 1'
#
loop_
_entity.id
_entity.type
_entity.pdbx_description
1 polymer ?
#
loop_
_entity_poly.entity_id
_entity_poly.type
_entity_poly.pdbx_seq_one_letter_code
_entity_poly.pdbx_strand_id
1 'polypeptide(L)'
;MRRLVRQAFQTSRPEVVGRPALELIERRETGAESNEKPFYYNQKASTIRRYGEKLIGIVCYLWRTSDHVQPTLYTFSSDQEVYMGEMKSEARRQSLGSRSPLELACLRFWIALLDHNLAGDEYKSALLSGVAVLGLKPDHLGGGWFAAHEFSPVLSALITTSKALVLYRAHSEWVACSADGAPVYEL
;
A
#
# COMPACT_ATOMS: atom_id res chain seq x y z
N MET A 1 3.08 -1.53 -10.00
CA MET A 1 2.69 -0.53 -8.97
C MET A 1 1.97 0.72 -9.50
N ARG A 2 2.51 1.55 -10.42
CA ARG A 2 1.80 2.78 -10.88
C ARG A 2 0.38 2.54 -11.43
N ARG A 3 0.21 1.48 -12.24
CA ARG A 3 -1.11 1.10 -12.77
C ARG A 3 -2.02 0.54 -11.67
N LEU A 4 -1.51 -0.34 -10.80
CA LEU A 4 -2.22 -0.79 -9.60
C LEU A 4 -2.78 0.38 -8.76
N VAL A 5 -1.95 1.39 -8.45
CA VAL A 5 -2.38 2.57 -7.69
C VAL A 5 -3.48 3.32 -8.44
N ARG A 6 -3.37 3.47 -9.76
CA ARG A 6 -4.42 4.09 -10.58
C ARG A 6 -5.73 3.30 -10.53
N GLN A 7 -5.67 1.97 -10.65
CA GLN A 7 -6.84 1.10 -10.56
C GLN A 7 -7.48 1.21 -9.18
N ALA A 8 -6.68 1.26 -8.12
CA ALA A 8 -7.17 1.41 -6.76
C ALA A 8 -7.99 2.71 -6.57
N PHE A 9 -7.49 3.84 -7.07
CA PHE A 9 -8.27 5.10 -7.05
C PHE A 9 -9.50 5.07 -7.97
N GLN A 10 -9.46 4.33 -9.08
CA GLN A 10 -10.63 4.15 -9.96
C GLN A 10 -11.72 3.29 -9.30
N THR A 11 -11.33 2.29 -8.52
CA THR A 11 -12.25 1.42 -7.76
C THR A 11 -12.80 2.11 -6.51
N SER A 12 -12.09 3.08 -5.94
CA SER A 12 -12.50 3.82 -4.73
C SER A 12 -13.68 4.79 -4.97
N ARG A 13 -14.58 4.49 -5.88
CA ARG A 13 -15.73 5.33 -6.26
C ARG A 13 -17.00 4.88 -5.54
N PRO A 14 -17.89 5.79 -5.11
CA PRO A 14 -19.15 5.43 -4.48
C PRO A 14 -19.99 4.49 -5.34
N GLU A 15 -19.94 4.63 -6.66
CA GLU A 15 -20.67 3.81 -7.62
C GLU A 15 -20.09 2.38 -7.77
N VAL A 16 -18.89 2.14 -7.24
CA VAL A 16 -18.18 0.86 -7.38
C VAL A 16 -18.13 0.11 -6.05
N VAL A 17 -17.67 0.76 -4.96
CA VAL A 17 -17.54 0.12 -3.63
C VAL A 17 -18.66 0.47 -2.67
N GLY A 18 -19.57 1.37 -3.06
CA GLY A 18 -20.60 1.90 -2.16
C GLY A 18 -20.08 2.96 -1.19
N ARG A 19 -20.98 3.83 -0.72
CA ARG A 19 -20.65 4.84 0.30
C ARG A 19 -20.20 4.24 1.64
N PRO A 20 -20.84 3.18 2.18
CA PRO A 20 -20.45 2.64 3.48
C PRO A 20 -18.99 2.20 3.55
N ALA A 21 -18.45 1.59 2.48
CA ALA A 21 -17.05 1.19 2.41
C ALA A 21 -16.10 2.40 2.45
N LEU A 22 -16.46 3.50 1.77
CA LEU A 22 -15.66 4.73 1.74
C LEU A 22 -15.68 5.49 3.06
N GLU A 23 -16.78 5.41 3.82
CA GLU A 23 -16.89 5.98 5.16
C GLU A 23 -16.11 5.14 6.17
N LEU A 24 -16.25 3.81 6.09
CA LEU A 24 -15.56 2.87 6.98
C LEU A 24 -14.04 3.02 6.92
N ILE A 25 -13.46 3.06 5.71
CA ILE A 25 -12.00 3.20 5.54
C ILE A 25 -11.46 4.58 5.95
N GLU A 26 -12.32 5.60 6.00
CA GLU A 26 -11.95 6.95 6.43
C GLU A 26 -12.12 7.15 7.93
N ARG A 27 -12.81 6.23 8.63
CA ARG A 27 -13.04 6.28 10.07
C ARG A 27 -11.72 6.37 10.85
N ARG A 28 -11.68 7.25 11.83
CA ARG A 28 -10.54 7.40 12.76
C ARG A 28 -10.82 6.60 14.03
N GLU A 29 -9.85 5.82 14.49
CA GLU A 29 -9.98 5.01 15.71
C GLU A 29 -10.06 5.87 17.00
N THR A 30 -9.58 7.12 16.97
CA THR A 30 -9.48 7.99 18.16
C THR A 30 -10.36 9.25 18.10
N GLY A 31 -11.69 9.08 18.05
CA GLY A 31 -12.58 10.12 18.61
C GLY A 31 -13.76 10.66 17.79
N ALA A 32 -14.40 9.89 16.92
CA ALA A 32 -15.75 10.25 16.46
C ALA A 32 -16.64 9.01 16.35
N GLU A 33 -17.86 9.08 16.91
CA GLU A 33 -18.85 7.99 16.87
C GLU A 33 -19.30 7.69 15.43
N SER A 34 -19.27 8.68 14.56
CA SER A 34 -19.48 8.57 13.12
C SER A 34 -18.46 9.41 12.35
N ASN A 35 -17.94 8.90 11.23
CA ASN A 35 -17.26 9.72 10.23
C ASN A 35 -18.14 9.72 8.97
N GLU A 36 -18.90 10.80 8.77
CA GLU A 36 -19.75 10.96 7.59
C GLU A 36 -18.96 11.32 6.33
N LYS A 37 -17.66 11.65 6.46
CA LYS A 37 -16.86 12.07 5.31
C LYS A 37 -16.28 10.85 4.60
N PRO A 38 -16.70 10.56 3.35
CA PRO A 38 -16.15 9.44 2.60
C PRO A 38 -14.71 9.71 2.18
N PHE A 39 -13.94 8.63 2.00
CA PHE A 39 -12.61 8.66 1.42
C PHE A 39 -12.58 9.47 0.11
N TYR A 40 -11.68 10.46 0.04
CA TYR A 40 -11.57 11.35 -1.11
C TYR A 40 -10.76 10.70 -2.25
N TYR A 41 -11.48 9.99 -3.12
CA TYR A 41 -10.92 9.26 -4.27
C TYR A 41 -10.55 10.14 -5.47
N ASN A 42 -11.14 11.33 -5.58
CA ASN A 42 -11.02 12.18 -6.77
C ASN A 42 -9.68 12.93 -6.82
N GLN A 43 -8.59 12.20 -6.99
CA GLN A 43 -7.24 12.74 -7.08
C GLN A 43 -6.85 13.06 -8.52
N LYS A 44 -6.11 14.16 -8.72
CA LYS A 44 -5.52 14.48 -10.04
C LYS A 44 -4.57 13.37 -10.48
N ALA A 45 -4.52 13.07 -11.77
CA ALA A 45 -3.64 12.02 -12.31
C ALA A 45 -2.16 12.22 -11.97
N SER A 46 -1.69 13.47 -11.92
CA SER A 46 -0.33 13.83 -11.49
C SER A 46 -0.08 13.51 -10.02
N THR A 47 -1.08 13.72 -9.15
CA THR A 47 -1.04 13.34 -7.72
C THR A 47 -0.95 11.82 -7.57
N ILE A 48 -1.82 11.07 -8.25
CA ILE A 48 -1.82 9.60 -8.24
C ILE A 48 -0.46 9.04 -8.68
N ARG A 49 0.15 9.66 -9.71
CA ARG A 49 1.50 9.29 -10.16
C ARG A 49 2.55 9.51 -9.06
N ARG A 50 2.57 10.69 -8.44
CA ARG A 50 3.50 11.02 -7.35
C ARG A 50 3.34 10.10 -6.15
N TYR A 51 2.10 9.75 -5.81
CA TYR A 51 1.79 8.80 -4.74
C TYR A 51 2.36 7.42 -5.05
N GLY A 52 2.13 6.91 -6.26
CA GLY A 52 2.70 5.63 -6.69
C GLY A 52 4.23 5.59 -6.68
N GLU A 53 4.91 6.72 -6.92
CA GLU A 53 6.37 6.81 -6.82
C GLU A 53 6.88 6.62 -5.39
N LYS A 54 6.13 7.05 -4.36
CA LYS A 54 6.49 6.80 -2.96
C LYS A 54 6.42 5.32 -2.60
N LEU A 55 5.34 4.64 -3.01
CA LEU A 55 5.19 3.19 -2.81
C LEU A 55 6.28 2.40 -3.54
N ILE A 56 6.61 2.81 -4.78
CA ILE A 56 7.73 2.22 -5.53
C ILE A 56 9.04 2.39 -4.78
N GLY A 57 9.31 3.57 -4.22
CA GLY A 57 10.51 3.82 -3.43
C GLY A 57 10.66 2.82 -2.28
N ILE A 58 9.58 2.62 -1.51
CA ILE A 58 9.53 1.65 -0.40
C ILE A 58 9.76 0.22 -0.90
N VAL A 59 9.01 -0.21 -1.91
CA VAL A 59 9.13 -1.58 -2.43
C VAL A 59 10.52 -1.83 -3.01
N CYS A 60 11.10 -0.87 -3.72
CA CYS A 60 12.46 -0.99 -4.25
C CYS A 60 13.52 -1.04 -3.14
N TYR A 61 13.35 -0.28 -2.06
CA TYR A 61 14.23 -0.35 -0.89
C TYR A 61 14.17 -1.75 -0.25
N LEU A 62 12.96 -2.22 0.06
CA LEU A 62 12.75 -3.53 0.67
C LEU A 62 13.23 -4.66 -0.23
N TRP A 63 12.93 -4.59 -1.53
CA TRP A 63 13.44 -5.55 -2.51
C TRP A 63 14.96 -5.65 -2.46
N ARG A 64 15.66 -4.52 -2.54
CA ARG A 64 17.13 -4.52 -2.58
C ARG A 64 17.71 -5.04 -1.28
N THR A 65 17.20 -4.58 -0.15
CA THR A 65 17.75 -4.90 1.18
C THR A 65 17.38 -6.29 1.67
N SER A 66 16.27 -6.86 1.21
CA SER A 66 15.84 -8.21 1.61
C SER A 66 16.79 -9.34 1.20
N ASP A 67 17.65 -9.11 0.21
CA ASP A 67 18.67 -10.08 -0.23
C ASP A 67 20.06 -9.78 0.37
N HIS A 68 20.19 -8.78 1.26
CA HIS A 68 21.49 -8.47 1.84
C HIS A 68 21.92 -9.56 2.82
N VAL A 69 23.19 -9.94 2.73
CA VAL A 69 23.84 -10.86 3.68
C VAL A 69 24.05 -10.20 5.05
N GLN A 70 24.00 -8.87 5.11
CA GLN A 70 24.11 -8.10 6.35
C GLN A 70 22.75 -7.92 7.04
N PRO A 71 22.70 -7.82 8.38
CA PRO A 71 21.46 -7.63 9.11
C PRO A 71 20.74 -6.36 8.64
N THR A 72 19.49 -6.51 8.20
CA THR A 72 18.59 -5.38 7.98
C THR A 72 18.10 -4.83 9.31
N LEU A 73 17.81 -3.53 9.36
CA LEU A 73 17.21 -2.90 10.54
C LEU A 73 15.73 -3.31 10.75
N TYR A 74 15.17 -4.05 9.80
CA TYR A 74 13.81 -4.60 9.85
C TYR A 74 13.83 -6.12 9.71
N THR A 75 12.73 -6.75 10.08
CA THR A 75 12.47 -8.17 9.86
C THR A 75 11.12 -8.31 9.17
N PHE A 76 11.03 -9.22 8.20
CA PHE A 76 9.75 -9.57 7.62
C PHE A 76 9.01 -10.56 8.51
N SER A 77 7.68 -10.45 8.57
CA SER A 77 6.86 -11.57 9.02
C SER A 77 6.91 -12.71 8.00
N SER A 78 6.54 -13.93 8.41
CA SER A 78 6.50 -15.08 7.50
C SER A 78 5.64 -14.82 6.26
N ASP A 79 4.50 -14.14 6.42
CA ASP A 79 3.63 -13.76 5.29
C ASP A 79 4.31 -12.76 4.35
N GLN A 80 5.02 -11.77 4.91
CA GLN A 80 5.74 -10.79 4.11
C GLN A 80 6.88 -11.42 3.31
N GLU A 81 7.58 -12.41 3.87
CA GLU A 81 8.61 -13.18 3.14
C GLU A 81 8.00 -13.95 1.98
N VAL A 82 6.87 -14.64 2.21
CA VAL A 82 6.13 -15.36 1.16
C VAL A 82 5.74 -14.41 0.03
N TYR A 83 5.08 -13.29 0.34
CA TYR A 83 4.63 -12.35 -0.68
C TYR A 83 5.79 -11.61 -1.37
N MET A 84 6.90 -11.34 -0.68
CA MET A 84 8.12 -10.83 -1.31
C MET A 84 8.69 -11.86 -2.30
N GLY A 85 8.75 -13.14 -1.91
CA GLY A 85 9.18 -14.24 -2.77
C GLY A 85 8.29 -14.43 -4.00
N GLU A 86 6.97 -14.37 -3.83
CA GLU A 86 5.99 -14.38 -4.92
C GLU A 86 6.23 -13.22 -5.87
N MET A 87 6.31 -11.99 -5.36
CA MET A 87 6.56 -10.79 -6.16
C MET A 87 7.90 -10.89 -6.92
N LYS A 88 8.94 -11.42 -6.28
CA LYS A 88 10.25 -11.69 -6.92
C LYS A 88 10.13 -12.68 -8.07
N SER A 89 9.40 -13.76 -7.85
CA SER A 89 9.18 -14.79 -8.85
C SER A 89 8.37 -14.26 -10.02
N GLU A 90 7.27 -13.53 -9.77
CA GLU A 90 6.46 -12.93 -10.82
C GLU A 90 7.23 -11.89 -11.64
N ALA A 91 8.08 -11.08 -11.02
CA ALA A 91 8.88 -10.10 -11.76
C ALA A 91 9.90 -10.78 -12.69
N ARG A 92 10.50 -11.89 -12.26
CA ARG A 92 11.40 -12.70 -13.10
C ARG A 92 10.63 -13.31 -14.28
N ARG A 93 9.42 -13.83 -14.04
CA ARG A 93 8.53 -14.38 -15.07
C ARG A 93 7.92 -13.32 -15.99
N GLN A 94 7.72 -12.09 -15.50
CA GLN A 94 7.13 -11.00 -16.29
C GLN A 94 7.98 -10.62 -17.51
N SER A 95 9.28 -10.97 -17.52
CA SER A 95 10.08 -10.90 -18.75
C SER A 95 9.48 -11.69 -19.93
N LEU A 96 8.49 -12.57 -19.67
CA LEU A 96 7.85 -13.48 -20.62
C LEU A 96 6.33 -13.29 -20.80
N GLY A 97 5.66 -12.26 -20.23
CA GLY A 97 4.19 -12.14 -20.38
C GLY A 97 3.41 -11.06 -19.60
N SER A 98 2.08 -11.24 -19.53
CA SER A 98 1.03 -10.36 -18.97
C SER A 98 1.42 -9.65 -17.66
N ARG A 99 1.06 -8.36 -17.54
CA ARG A 99 1.41 -7.52 -16.37
C ARG A 99 0.54 -7.75 -15.11
N SER A 100 -0.54 -8.52 -15.22
CA SER A 100 -1.54 -8.68 -14.15
C SER A 100 -1.02 -9.48 -12.91
N PRO A 101 -0.31 -10.61 -13.07
CA PRO A 101 0.17 -11.40 -11.92
C PRO A 101 1.13 -10.63 -11.01
N LEU A 102 2.08 -9.88 -11.58
CA LEU A 102 3.01 -9.05 -10.79
C LEU A 102 2.27 -7.96 -10.01
N GLU A 103 1.22 -7.38 -10.58
CA GLU A 103 0.44 -6.36 -9.87
C GLU A 103 -0.32 -6.93 -8.69
N LEU A 104 -0.86 -8.15 -8.84
CA LEU A 104 -1.48 -8.86 -7.73
C LEU A 104 -0.45 -9.20 -6.65
N ALA A 105 0.75 -9.69 -7.02
CA ALA A 105 1.81 -9.97 -6.05
C ALA A 105 2.29 -8.69 -5.33
N CYS A 106 2.43 -7.58 -6.06
CA CYS A 106 2.70 -6.26 -5.49
C CYS A 106 1.60 -5.81 -4.50
N LEU A 107 0.32 -6.01 -4.84
CA LEU A 107 -0.80 -5.68 -3.96
C LEU A 107 -0.77 -6.52 -2.68
N ARG A 108 -0.62 -7.84 -2.81
CA ARG A 108 -0.55 -8.77 -1.67
C ARG A 108 0.59 -8.42 -0.73
N PHE A 109 1.78 -8.17 -1.28
CA PHE A 109 2.92 -7.73 -0.49
C PHE A 109 2.65 -6.41 0.24
N TRP A 110 2.05 -5.42 -0.43
CA TRP A 110 1.71 -4.14 0.22
C TRP A 110 0.68 -4.30 1.34
N ILE A 111 -0.34 -5.13 1.15
CA ILE A 111 -1.33 -5.43 2.19
C ILE A 111 -0.66 -6.14 3.39
N ALA A 112 0.23 -7.11 3.16
CA ALA A 112 0.95 -7.80 4.23
C ALA A 112 1.91 -6.87 5.00
N LEU A 113 2.44 -5.82 4.36
CA LEU A 113 3.20 -4.78 5.05
C LEU A 113 2.31 -3.93 5.98
N LEU A 114 1.05 -3.69 5.60
CA LEU A 114 0.08 -2.95 6.40
C LEU A 114 -0.48 -3.78 7.55
N ASP A 115 -0.66 -5.09 7.35
CA ASP A 115 -1.24 -6.04 8.32
C ASP A 115 -0.23 -6.48 9.41
N HIS A 116 0.87 -5.75 9.57
CA HIS A 116 1.88 -6.05 10.58
C HIS A 116 1.50 -5.44 11.93
N ASN A 117 1.29 -6.30 12.93
CA ASN A 117 1.09 -5.86 14.30
C ASN A 117 2.39 -5.28 14.89
N LEU A 118 2.35 -4.02 15.34
CA LEU A 118 3.51 -3.28 15.83
C LEU A 118 3.84 -3.50 17.31
N ALA A 119 3.19 -4.44 18.01
CA ALA A 119 3.19 -4.70 19.46
C ALA A 119 4.55 -4.60 20.23
N GLY A 120 5.15 -3.41 20.29
CA GLY A 120 6.36 -3.08 21.04
C GLY A 120 7.68 -3.07 20.25
N ASP A 121 7.71 -3.43 18.97
CA ASP A 121 8.95 -3.47 18.16
C ASP A 121 8.78 -2.81 16.79
N GLU A 122 8.28 -1.57 16.80
CA GLU A 122 8.08 -0.74 15.63
C GLU A 122 9.35 -0.60 14.77
N TYR A 123 10.51 -0.63 15.42
CA TYR A 123 11.81 -0.51 14.76
C TYR A 123 12.12 -1.68 13.83
N LYS A 124 11.52 -2.87 14.06
CA LYS A 124 11.65 -4.02 13.16
C LYS A 124 10.64 -4.02 12.01
N SER A 125 9.70 -3.08 11.97
CA SER A 125 8.69 -3.03 10.92
C SER A 125 9.31 -2.68 9.57
N ALA A 126 9.21 -3.60 8.61
CA ALA A 126 9.68 -3.38 7.25
C ALA A 126 9.01 -2.16 6.59
N LEU A 127 7.71 -1.95 6.84
CA LEU A 127 7.01 -0.78 6.33
C LEU A 127 7.59 0.51 6.90
N LEU A 128 7.77 0.60 8.22
CA LEU A 128 8.30 1.80 8.86
C LEU A 128 9.75 2.08 8.44
N SER A 129 10.57 1.03 8.28
CA SER A 129 11.92 1.15 7.73
C SER A 129 11.91 1.72 6.30
N GLY A 130 11.03 1.21 5.44
CA GLY A 130 10.85 1.76 4.09
C GLY A 130 10.35 3.20 4.09
N VAL A 131 9.44 3.56 5.00
CA VAL A 131 8.94 4.93 5.16
C VAL A 131 10.05 5.87 5.62
N ALA A 132 10.89 5.45 6.56
CA ALA A 132 12.03 6.23 7.04
C ALA A 132 12.99 6.61 5.90
N VAL A 133 13.24 5.70 4.96
CA VAL A 133 14.09 5.98 3.78
C VAL A 133 13.53 7.10 2.91
N LEU A 134 12.21 7.26 2.82
CA LEU A 134 11.60 8.38 2.10
C LEU A 134 11.84 9.74 2.78
N GLY A 135 12.24 9.74 4.06
CA GLY A 135 12.58 10.91 4.86
C GLY A 135 14.03 11.35 4.70
N LEU A 136 14.87 10.60 3.99
CA LEU A 136 16.26 10.96 3.73
C LEU A 136 16.36 11.94 2.55
N LYS A 137 17.14 12.99 2.73
CA LYS A 137 17.52 13.91 1.67
C LYS A 137 18.62 13.28 0.83
N PRO A 138 18.54 13.38 -0.51
CA PRO A 138 19.67 13.07 -1.36
C PRO A 138 20.91 13.88 -0.98
N ASP A 139 22.11 13.29 -1.14
CA ASP A 139 23.37 13.94 -0.80
C ASP A 139 23.57 15.29 -1.50
N HIS A 140 23.11 15.40 -2.75
CA HIS A 140 23.17 16.65 -3.53
C HIS A 140 22.26 17.77 -2.99
N LEU A 141 21.36 17.47 -2.05
CA LEU A 141 20.52 18.43 -1.32
C LEU A 141 21.02 18.65 0.12
N GLY A 142 22.28 18.31 0.41
CA GLY A 142 22.91 18.51 1.73
C GLY A 142 22.83 17.31 2.67
N GLY A 143 22.28 16.18 2.22
CA GLY A 143 22.14 14.96 3.03
C GLY A 143 21.24 15.14 4.26
N GLY A 144 21.19 14.11 5.10
CA GLY A 144 20.41 14.12 6.35
C GLY A 144 18.91 13.90 6.13
N TRP A 145 18.09 14.43 7.03
CA TRP A 145 16.64 14.18 7.08
C TRP A 145 15.82 15.39 6.63
N PHE A 146 14.67 15.15 6.01
CA PHE A 146 13.64 16.17 5.77
C PHE A 146 13.11 16.72 7.10
N ALA A 147 12.77 18.02 7.12
CA ALA A 147 12.07 18.57 8.27
C ALA A 147 10.68 17.94 8.38
N ALA A 148 10.14 17.84 9.60
CA ALA A 148 8.86 17.16 9.84
C ALA A 148 7.72 17.66 8.94
N HIS A 149 7.63 18.98 8.73
CA HIS A 149 6.59 19.58 7.87
C HIS A 149 6.73 19.24 6.38
N GLU A 150 7.94 18.92 5.92
CA GLU A 150 8.20 18.47 4.54
C GLU A 150 7.88 16.98 4.37
N PHE A 151 7.91 16.23 5.47
CA PHE A 151 7.62 14.79 5.48
C PHE A 151 6.13 14.48 5.63
N SER A 152 5.34 15.34 6.30
CA SER A 152 3.89 15.16 6.45
C SER A 152 3.14 14.89 5.14
N PRO A 153 3.43 15.59 4.01
CA PRO A 153 2.81 15.26 2.71
C PRO A 153 3.15 13.85 2.20
N VAL A 154 4.33 13.30 2.54
CA VAL A 154 4.72 11.93 2.20
C VAL A 154 3.86 10.94 2.98
N LEU A 155 3.70 11.14 4.28
CA LEU A 155 2.83 10.30 5.12
C LEU A 155 1.37 10.35 4.65
N SER A 156 0.84 11.54 4.37
CA SER A 156 -0.51 11.70 3.82
C SER A 156 -0.69 10.95 2.50
N ALA A 157 0.30 10.99 1.61
CA ALA A 157 0.28 10.25 0.35
C ALA A 157 0.26 8.73 0.58
N LEU A 158 1.07 8.22 1.52
CA LEU A 158 1.15 6.81 1.86
C LEU A 158 -0.17 6.31 2.47
N ILE A 159 -0.73 7.04 3.43
CA ILE A 159 -2.01 6.70 4.07
C ILE A 159 -3.13 6.68 3.02
N THR A 160 -3.26 7.76 2.24
CA THR A 160 -4.30 7.88 1.21
C THR A 160 -4.22 6.75 0.19
N THR A 161 -3.01 6.41 -0.24
CA THR A 161 -2.82 5.34 -1.24
C THR A 161 -3.05 3.96 -0.64
N SER A 162 -2.66 3.75 0.61
CA SER A 162 -2.88 2.48 1.32
C SER A 162 -4.37 2.22 1.49
N LYS A 163 -5.16 3.22 1.88
CA LYS A 163 -6.63 3.13 1.93
C LYS A 163 -7.22 2.73 0.57
N ALA A 164 -6.79 3.37 -0.51
CA ALA A 164 -7.26 3.01 -1.86
C ALA A 164 -6.91 1.56 -2.23
N LEU A 165 -5.71 1.08 -1.88
CA LEU A 165 -5.28 -0.30 -2.14
C LEU A 165 -6.07 -1.33 -1.32
N VAL A 166 -6.40 -1.01 -0.07
CA VAL A 166 -7.27 -1.84 0.78
C VAL A 166 -8.67 -1.96 0.17
N LEU A 167 -9.27 -0.82 -0.23
CA LEU A 167 -10.57 -0.82 -0.93
C LEU A 167 -10.53 -1.64 -2.22
N TYR A 168 -9.47 -1.48 -3.00
CA TYR A 168 -9.29 -2.25 -4.23
C TYR A 168 -9.24 -3.75 -3.97
N ARG A 169 -8.46 -4.18 -2.97
CA ARG A 169 -8.33 -5.57 -2.59
C ARG A 169 -9.68 -6.16 -2.15
N ALA A 170 -10.36 -5.48 -1.23
CA ALA A 170 -11.66 -5.92 -0.71
C ALA A 170 -12.72 -6.03 -1.82
N HIS A 171 -12.78 -5.04 -2.72
CA HIS A 171 -13.68 -5.08 -3.86
C HIS A 171 -13.36 -6.23 -4.82
N SER A 172 -12.08 -6.48 -5.13
CA SER A 172 -11.69 -7.60 -5.98
C SER A 172 -12.08 -8.96 -5.39
N GLU A 173 -11.96 -9.13 -4.08
CA GLU A 173 -12.38 -10.35 -3.38
C GLU A 173 -13.91 -10.50 -3.39
N TRP A 174 -14.64 -9.41 -3.12
CA TRP A 174 -16.10 -9.41 -3.18
C TRP A 174 -16.63 -9.79 -4.57
N VAL A 175 -16.05 -9.23 -5.64
CA VAL A 175 -16.42 -9.58 -7.02
C VAL A 175 -16.14 -11.05 -7.32
N ALA A 176 -15.03 -11.61 -6.85
CA ALA A 176 -14.71 -13.02 -7.02
C ALA A 176 -15.74 -13.93 -6.32
N CYS A 177 -16.04 -13.65 -5.04
CA CYS A 177 -17.06 -14.40 -4.29
C CYS A 177 -18.46 -14.30 -4.90
N SER A 178 -18.82 -13.13 -5.43
CA SER A 178 -20.12 -12.91 -6.09
C SER A 178 -20.22 -13.65 -7.43
N ALA A 179 -19.11 -13.80 -8.15
CA ALA A 179 -19.06 -14.57 -9.39
C ALA A 179 -19.14 -16.09 -9.16
N ASP A 180 -18.67 -16.56 -8.00
CA ASP A 180 -18.69 -17.98 -7.61
C ASP A 180 -20.04 -18.42 -6.99
N GLY A 181 -21.05 -17.54 -6.94
CA GLY A 181 -22.42 -17.88 -6.55
C GLY A 181 -22.68 -18.00 -5.03
N ALA A 182 -21.80 -17.46 -4.18
CA ALA A 182 -22.04 -17.43 -2.74
C ALA A 182 -23.15 -16.40 -2.38
N PRO A 183 -24.09 -16.73 -1.48
CA PRO A 183 -25.18 -15.82 -1.13
C PRO A 183 -24.61 -14.61 -0.40
N VAL A 184 -24.80 -13.43 -1.01
CA VAL A 184 -24.53 -12.14 -0.36
C VAL A 184 -25.67 -11.93 0.64
N TYR A 185 -25.36 -12.01 1.93
CA TYR A 185 -26.29 -11.56 2.97
C TYR A 185 -26.47 -10.05 2.80
N GLU A 186 -27.69 -9.65 2.41
CA GLU A 186 -28.11 -8.24 2.44
C GLU A 186 -28.03 -7.76 3.90
N LEU A 187 -27.24 -6.70 4.12
CA LEU A 187 -27.22 -5.91 5.36
C LEU A 187 -28.37 -4.91 5.36
#